data_AF-A0A521HMC4-F1
#
_entry.id   AF-A0A521HMC4-F1
#
_cell.length_a   1.000
_cell.length_b   1.000
_cell.length_c   1.000
_cell.angle_alpha   90.00
_cell.angle_beta   90.00
_cell.angle_gamma   90.00
#
_symmetry.space_group_name_H-M   'P 1'
#
loop_
_entity.id
_entity.type
_entity.pdbx_description
1 polymer ?
#
loop_
_entity_poly.entity_id
_entity_poly.type
_entity_poly.pdbx_seq_one_letter_code
_entity_poly.pdbx_strand_id
1 'polypeptide(L)'
;MATFATTDTIYASVDTSGVAASATLAARWTFGDGQLVDESSQSIAPTGPATTTFHISKPSGWPVGSYKVDISLDGAPVASQGFEVK
;
A
#
# COMPACT_ATOMS: atom_id res chain seq x y z
N MET A 1 5.69 11.33 9.31
CA MET A 1 5.32 9.90 9.29
C MET A 1 3.85 9.81 9.65
N ALA A 2 3.07 8.98 8.95
CA ALA A 2 1.64 8.86 9.24
C ALA A 2 1.41 8.06 10.55
N THR A 3 0.32 8.36 11.25
CA THR A 3 -0.10 7.64 12.45
C THR A 3 -1.60 7.39 12.38
N PHE A 4 -2.02 6.17 12.70
CA PHE A 4 -3.41 5.72 12.66
C PHE A 4 -3.84 5.15 14.01
N ALA A 5 -5.13 5.24 14.31
CA ALA A 5 -5.71 4.57 15.46
C ALA A 5 -5.83 3.05 15.23
N THR A 6 -5.89 2.29 16.30
CA THR A 6 -6.04 0.82 16.24
C THR A 6 -7.27 0.34 15.44
N THR A 7 -8.30 1.16 15.26
CA THR A 7 -9.53 0.79 14.53
C THR A 7 -9.65 1.42 13.14
N ASP A 8 -8.66 2.19 12.68
CA ASP A 8 -8.73 2.87 11.40
C ASP A 8 -8.65 1.90 10.22
N THR A 9 -9.27 2.28 9.10
CA THR A 9 -8.92 1.71 7.80
C THR A 9 -7.77 2.53 7.22
N ILE A 10 -6.69 1.86 6.86
CA ILE A 10 -5.47 2.50 6.38
C ILE A 10 -5.50 2.48 4.86
N TYR A 11 -5.37 3.65 4.24
CA TYR A 11 -5.36 3.83 2.79
C TYR A 11 -3.98 4.24 2.31
N ALA A 12 -3.57 3.69 1.16
CA ALA A 12 -2.42 4.15 0.39
C ALA A 12 -2.88 4.58 -0.99
N SER A 13 -2.59 5.82 -1.35
CA SER A 13 -2.80 6.35 -2.70
C SER A 13 -1.47 6.34 -3.45
N VAL A 14 -1.49 5.76 -4.64
CA VAL A 14 -0.33 5.63 -5.53
C VAL A 14 -0.60 6.45 -6.77
N ASP A 15 0.13 7.56 -6.90
CA ASP A 15 0.11 8.37 -8.11
C ASP A 15 1.09 7.77 -9.12
N THR A 16 0.59 7.56 -10.32
CA THR A 16 1.37 7.07 -11.47
C THR A 16 1.33 8.09 -12.58
N SER A 17 2.43 8.20 -13.32
CA SER A 17 2.54 9.03 -14.51
C SER A 17 3.15 8.21 -15.64
N GLY A 18 2.52 8.20 -16.80
CA GLY A 18 3.03 7.51 -17.98
C GLY A 18 1.93 6.93 -18.83
N VAL A 19 2.33 6.21 -19.88
CA VAL A 19 1.42 5.49 -20.77
C VAL A 19 1.85 4.02 -20.81
N ALA A 20 0.92 3.11 -20.52
CA ALA A 20 1.14 1.68 -20.64
C ALA A 20 -0.16 0.97 -21.03
N ALA A 21 -0.07 -0.02 -21.93
CA ALA A 21 -1.22 -0.83 -22.34
C ALA A 21 -1.70 -1.77 -21.23
N SER A 22 -0.78 -2.20 -20.37
CA SER A 22 -1.03 -2.97 -19.15
C SER A 22 0.18 -2.85 -18.24
N ALA A 23 -0.05 -2.66 -16.95
CA ALA A 23 0.93 -2.78 -15.88
C ALA A 23 0.22 -3.24 -14.61
N THR A 24 0.95 -3.83 -13.66
CA THR A 24 0.39 -4.30 -12.39
C THR A 24 1.03 -3.54 -11.23
N LEU A 25 0.22 -2.82 -10.47
CA LEU A 25 0.62 -2.29 -9.18
C LEU A 25 0.30 -3.32 -8.10
N ALA A 26 1.22 -3.55 -7.17
CA ALA A 26 0.94 -4.33 -5.97
C ALA A 26 1.36 -3.57 -4.72
N ALA A 27 0.51 -3.60 -3.70
CA ALA A 27 0.76 -3.06 -2.37
C ALA A 27 0.90 -4.21 -1.38
N ARG A 28 2.07 -4.28 -0.74
CA ARG A 28 2.40 -5.27 0.28
C ARG A 28 2.56 -4.58 1.63
N TRP A 29 1.76 -4.99 2.60
CA TRP A 29 1.69 -4.40 3.93
C TRP A 29 2.37 -5.32 4.93
N THR A 30 3.25 -4.78 5.77
CA THR A 30 4.01 -5.54 6.76
C THR A 30 4.02 -4.86 8.13
N PHE A 31 4.19 -5.68 9.17
CA PHE A 31 4.27 -5.27 10.57
C PHE A 31 5.58 -5.74 11.21
N GLY A 32 6.16 -4.92 12.09
CA GLY A 32 7.37 -5.24 12.83
C GLY A 32 8.53 -5.62 11.91
N ASP A 33 9.14 -6.78 12.14
CA ASP A 33 10.29 -7.28 11.38
C ASP A 33 9.93 -7.90 10.01
N GLY A 34 8.81 -7.48 9.42
CA GLY A 34 8.39 -7.88 8.07
C GLY A 34 7.29 -8.94 8.01
N GLN A 35 6.55 -9.15 9.10
CA GLN A 35 5.38 -10.03 9.10
C GLN A 35 4.36 -9.51 8.09
N LEU A 36 3.92 -10.36 7.16
CA LEU A 36 2.90 -10.00 6.18
C LEU A 36 1.56 -9.74 6.87
N VAL A 37 0.98 -8.58 6.57
CA VAL A 37 -0.34 -8.16 7.05
C VAL A 37 -1.39 -8.41 5.97
N ASP A 38 -1.11 -7.93 4.76
CA ASP A 38 -1.95 -8.06 3.57
C ASP A 38 -1.10 -7.83 2.31
N GLU A 39 -1.53 -8.37 1.19
CA GLU A 39 -0.97 -8.07 -0.12
C GLU A 39 -2.07 -8.09 -1.17
N SER A 40 -2.16 -7.01 -1.95
CA SER A 40 -3.16 -6.89 -3.01
C SER A 40 -2.56 -6.22 -4.24
N SER A 41 -3.10 -6.57 -5.41
CA SER A 41 -2.61 -6.06 -6.70
C SER A 41 -3.76 -5.57 -7.57
N GLN A 42 -3.48 -4.57 -8.39
CA GLN A 42 -4.41 -4.03 -9.38
C GLN A 42 -3.70 -3.88 -10.73
N SER A 43 -4.34 -4.38 -11.78
CA SER A 43 -3.92 -4.11 -13.16
C SER A 43 -4.41 -2.72 -13.57
N ILE A 44 -3.51 -1.94 -14.16
CA ILE A 44 -3.75 -0.58 -14.64
C ILE A 44 -3.35 -0.48 -16.12
N ALA A 45 -4.00 0.43 -16.85
CA ALA A 45 -3.63 0.79 -18.23
C ALA A 45 -3.63 2.32 -18.37
N PRO A 46 -2.68 3.01 -17.72
CA PRO A 46 -2.66 4.47 -17.69
C PRO A 46 -2.39 5.04 -19.09
N THR A 47 -3.09 6.12 -19.42
CA THR A 47 -2.87 6.92 -20.63
C THR A 47 -2.36 8.34 -20.29
N GLY A 48 -1.91 8.53 -19.06
CA GLY A 48 -1.51 9.80 -18.46
C GLY A 48 -1.44 9.67 -16.92
N PRO A 49 -1.45 10.78 -16.17
CA PRO A 49 -1.52 10.76 -14.72
C PRO A 49 -2.76 10.01 -14.21
N ALA A 50 -2.57 9.09 -13.26
CA ALA A 50 -3.65 8.32 -12.65
C ALA A 50 -3.32 7.98 -11.19
N THR A 51 -4.35 7.91 -10.35
CA THR A 51 -4.22 7.53 -8.94
C THR A 51 -4.89 6.17 -8.71
N THR A 52 -4.16 5.28 -8.06
CA THR A 52 -4.65 3.95 -7.66
C THR A 52 -4.66 3.87 -6.13
N THR A 53 -5.72 3.35 -5.54
CA THR A 53 -5.87 3.31 -4.08
C THR A 53 -5.93 1.88 -3.58
N PHE A 54 -5.06 1.57 -2.62
CA PHE A 54 -5.06 0.34 -1.84
C PHE A 54 -5.51 0.64 -0.41
N HIS A 55 -6.08 -0.35 0.28
CA HIS A 55 -6.40 -0.21 1.68
C HIS A 55 -6.32 -1.53 2.44
N ILE A 56 -6.16 -1.43 3.74
CA ILE A 56 -6.29 -2.54 4.69
C ILE A 56 -7.25 -2.13 5.80
N SER A 57 -8.10 -3.07 6.23
CA SER A 57 -9.01 -2.87 7.36
C SER A 57 -8.93 -4.06 8.30
N LYS A 58 -9.05 -3.80 9.61
CA LYS A 58 -9.05 -4.83 10.64
C LYS A 58 -10.06 -4.46 11.73
N PRO A 59 -11.33 -4.89 11.61
CA PRO A 59 -12.38 -4.55 12.58
C PRO A 59 -12.07 -4.97 14.02
N SER A 60 -11.24 -5.99 14.21
CA SER A 60 -10.78 -6.45 15.52
C SER A 60 -9.64 -5.62 16.12
N GLY A 61 -9.16 -4.60 15.41
CA GLY A 61 -8.09 -3.72 15.83
C GLY A 61 -6.70 -4.15 15.34
N TRP A 62 -5.88 -3.17 14.99
CA TRP A 62 -4.48 -3.32 14.62
C TRP A 62 -3.56 -3.48 15.85
N PRO A 63 -2.57 -4.39 15.80
CA PRO A 63 -1.43 -4.33 16.71
C PRO A 63 -0.79 -2.93 16.72
N VAL A 64 -0.51 -2.38 17.89
CA VAL A 64 0.24 -1.12 18.02
C VAL A 64 1.69 -1.37 17.60
N GLY A 65 2.25 -0.46 16.81
CA GLY A 65 3.66 -0.51 16.41
C GLY A 65 3.92 0.02 15.01
N SER A 66 5.10 -0.32 14.49
CA SER A 66 5.57 0.12 13.19
C SER A 66 5.11 -0.81 12.08
N TYR A 67 4.63 -0.19 11.00
CA TYR A 67 4.18 -0.83 9.79
C TYR A 67 4.88 -0.24 8.58
N LYS A 68 4.82 -0.97 7.47
CA LYS A 68 5.33 -0.53 6.18
C LYS A 68 4.41 -1.00 5.06
N VAL A 69 4.19 -0.14 4.09
CA VAL A 69 3.64 -0.50 2.78
C VAL A 69 4.74 -0.40 1.73
N ASP A 70 4.96 -1.48 0.99
CA ASP A 70 5.84 -1.51 -0.18
C ASP A 70 4.98 -1.58 -1.45
N ILE A 71 5.27 -0.71 -2.40
CA ILE A 71 4.61 -0.65 -3.71
C ILE A 71 5.56 -1.20 -4.77
N SER A 72 5.05 -2.09 -5.61
CA SER A 72 5.75 -2.59 -6.79
C SER A 72 4.97 -2.32 -8.06
N LEU A 73 5.70 -2.13 -9.17
CA LEU A 73 5.18 -2.03 -10.52
C LEU A 73 5.76 -3.19 -11.33
N ASP A 74 4.90 -4.07 -11.84
CA ASP A 74 5.28 -5.29 -12.56
C ASP A 74 6.30 -6.15 -11.79
N GLY A 75 6.14 -6.22 -10.47
CA GLY A 75 7.02 -6.96 -9.56
C GLY A 75 8.31 -6.24 -9.18
N ALA A 76 8.64 -5.11 -9.82
CA ALA A 76 9.77 -4.28 -9.42
C ALA A 76 9.37 -3.32 -8.28
N PRO A 77 10.08 -3.30 -7.14
CA PRO A 77 9.78 -2.35 -6.06
C PRO A 77 10.05 -0.92 -6.53
N VAL A 78 9.08 -0.02 -6.34
CA VAL A 78 9.15 1.37 -6.81
C VAL A 78 8.99 2.40 -5.69
N ALA A 79 8.31 2.05 -4.59
CA ALA A 79 8.17 2.93 -3.45
C ALA A 79 7.95 2.14 -2.16
N SER A 80 8.31 2.75 -1.03
CA SER A 80 8.06 2.20 0.30
C SER A 80 7.70 3.35 1.24
N GLN A 81 6.75 3.12 2.15
CA GLN A 81 6.37 4.10 3.15
C GLN A 81 6.12 3.45 4.51
N GLY A 82 6.77 3.99 5.54
CA GLY A 82 6.57 3.59 6.94
C GLY A 82 5.44 4.38 7.60
N PHE A 83 4.71 3.74 8.50
CA PHE A 83 3.68 4.37 9.34
C PHE A 83 3.57 3.68 10.70
N GLU A 84 2.86 4.31 11.64
CA GLU A 84 2.62 3.76 12.97
C GLU A 84 1.13 3.60 13.26
N VAL A 85 0.80 2.58 14.03
CA VAL A 85 -0.51 2.43 14.67
C VAL A 85 -0.32 2.68 16.17
N LYS A 86 -1.17 3.52 16.76
CA LYS A 86 -1.16 3.89 18.19
C LYS A 86 -2.56 3.90 18.79
#